data_AF-A0A8H3QVS9-F1
#
_entry.id   AF-A0A8H3QVS9-F1
#
_cell.length_a   1.000
_cell.length_b   1.000
_cell.length_c   1.000
_cell.angle_alpha   90.00
_cell.angle_beta   90.00
_cell.angle_gamma   90.00
#
_symmetry.space_group_name_H-M   'P 1'
#
loop_
_entity.id
_entity.type
_entity.pdbx_description
1 polymer ?
#
loop_
_entity_poly.entity_id
_entity_poly.type
_entity_poly.pdbx_seq_one_letter_code
_entity_poly.pdbx_strand_id
1 'polypeptide(L)'
;MHLDLFYPIYFNQPQIASKRIHRLFNFLLSSGYVDFTPINFSDSLGTFHHANFSSRIDYVWSCPLLKSFLLTLAIFDVRDLDFSDYNPVITFYDCSFLHFSIKLARTYQLKWRFHRIFLLDSITPSQWDDFSTHVDKLCNISPTLFASWHINRILYSSIFPTVPVLPLVLSSCWADNFNALFDTLSQSSKSLRGLHLLIEKEFQDSSIKTFIDSRDSNFDTDISSFINSALSRSRRRIVLDRVFINHPTTPRLLTNPKDISDAVVNHFQNAVPIKSAPPSHISALPDRWRSAYSPIDAVSFDIYDSLLSSPSLEEWLSTVSSMPNGKAPGPSIITYKMLKHLGPATNSLLLILIRKCFASADIPDL
;
A
#
# COMPACT_ATOMS: atom_id res chain seq x y z
N MET A 1 29.56 11.64 -42.60
CA MET A 1 29.82 10.94 -41.33
C MET A 1 28.47 10.53 -40.79
N HIS A 2 28.10 9.25 -40.95
CA HIS A 2 26.77 8.73 -40.63
C HIS A 2 26.55 8.80 -39.11
N LEU A 3 25.78 9.80 -38.66
CA LEU A 3 25.41 10.00 -37.26
C LEU A 3 24.19 9.16 -36.87
N ASP A 4 23.46 8.59 -37.82
CA ASP A 4 22.15 7.98 -37.57
C ASP A 4 22.22 6.55 -36.99
N LEU A 5 23.37 5.89 -37.07
CA LEU A 5 23.52 4.48 -36.67
C LEU A 5 23.79 4.24 -35.17
N PHE A 6 24.01 5.29 -34.37
CA PHE A 6 24.36 5.15 -32.94
C PHE A 6 23.40 5.86 -31.96
N TYR A 7 22.38 6.55 -32.45
CA TYR A 7 21.55 7.46 -31.64
C TYR A 7 20.37 6.85 -30.84
N PRO A 8 19.72 5.72 -31.18
CA PRO A 8 18.43 5.41 -30.53
C PRO A 8 18.51 4.75 -29.14
N ILE A 9 19.64 4.13 -28.77
CA ILE A 9 19.66 3.17 -27.64
C ILE A 9 20.27 3.76 -26.36
N TYR A 10 21.01 4.87 -26.43
CA TYR A 10 21.92 5.29 -25.37
C TYR A 10 21.56 6.59 -24.61
N PHE A 11 20.40 7.22 -24.90
CA PHE A 11 20.10 8.57 -24.40
C PHE A 11 19.74 8.66 -22.90
N ASN A 12 19.51 7.54 -22.22
CA ASN A 12 19.25 7.51 -20.76
C ASN A 12 20.52 7.35 -19.90
N GLN A 13 21.72 7.44 -20.49
CA GLN A 13 22.98 7.39 -19.75
C GLN A 13 23.60 8.79 -19.62
N PRO A 14 23.73 9.34 -18.38
CA PRO A 14 24.30 10.67 -18.14
C PRO A 14 25.71 10.86 -18.73
N GLN A 15 26.48 9.77 -18.83
CA GLN A 15 27.86 9.78 -19.34
C GLN A 15 27.93 10.12 -20.84
N ILE A 16 26.90 9.78 -21.62
CA ILE A 16 26.86 9.95 -23.08
C ILE A 16 26.38 11.36 -23.46
N ALA A 17 25.46 11.92 -22.67
CA ALA A 17 25.00 13.31 -22.83
C ALA A 17 26.11 14.34 -22.54
N SER A 18 27.14 13.97 -21.77
CA SER A 18 28.24 14.87 -21.34
C SER A 18 29.09 15.43 -22.49
N LYS A 19 28.97 14.91 -23.72
CA LYS A 19 29.63 15.47 -24.91
C LYS A 19 28.93 16.76 -25.36
N ARG A 20 29.21 17.88 -24.66
CA ARG A 20 29.08 19.33 -24.99
C ARG A 20 27.92 19.90 -25.82
N ILE A 21 27.06 19.11 -26.47
CA ILE A 21 26.24 19.57 -27.59
C ILE A 21 24.83 20.02 -27.13
N HIS A 22 24.30 19.51 -26.01
CA HIS A 22 22.98 19.92 -25.50
C HIS A 22 22.98 20.16 -23.99
N ARG A 23 23.26 21.41 -23.57
CA ARG A 23 23.26 21.83 -22.15
C ARG A 23 21.93 21.56 -21.44
N LEU A 24 20.81 21.76 -22.15
CA LEU A 24 19.47 21.52 -21.61
C LEU A 24 19.20 20.04 -21.33
N PHE A 25 19.57 19.14 -22.24
CA PHE A 25 19.36 17.70 -22.05
C PHE A 25 20.23 17.15 -20.93
N ASN A 26 21.47 17.64 -20.83
CA ASN A 26 22.32 17.33 -19.69
C ASN A 26 21.71 17.76 -18.36
N PHE A 27 21.17 18.99 -18.29
CA PHE A 27 20.48 19.48 -17.10
C PHE A 27 19.30 18.58 -16.72
N LEU A 28 18.44 18.24 -17.69
CA LEU A 28 17.27 17.38 -17.46
C LEU A 28 17.67 15.98 -16.97
N LEU A 29 18.62 15.32 -17.63
CA LEU A 29 19.14 14.01 -17.22
C LEU A 29 19.79 14.05 -15.84
N SER A 30 20.62 15.06 -15.56
CA SER A 30 21.26 15.23 -14.24
C SER A 30 20.27 15.54 -13.12
N SER A 31 19.13 16.12 -13.47
CA SER A 31 18.03 16.41 -12.54
C SER A 31 17.05 15.22 -12.41
N GLY A 32 17.37 14.07 -13.01
CA GLY A 32 16.58 12.85 -12.92
C GLY A 32 15.35 12.80 -13.83
N TYR A 33 15.23 13.68 -14.82
CA TYR A 33 14.19 13.59 -15.86
C TYR A 33 14.59 12.58 -16.93
N VAL A 34 13.59 11.91 -17.49
CA VAL A 34 13.73 10.90 -18.54
C VAL A 34 13.01 11.39 -19.79
N ASP A 35 13.57 11.04 -20.94
CA ASP A 35 12.96 11.28 -22.24
C ASP A 35 11.94 10.19 -22.56
N PHE A 36 10.69 10.60 -22.77
CA PHE A 36 9.54 9.74 -23.03
C PHE A 36 9.05 9.79 -24.49
N THR A 37 9.71 10.53 -25.38
CA THR A 37 9.29 10.52 -26.79
C THR A 37 9.41 9.09 -27.36
N PRO A 38 8.44 8.62 -28.16
CA PRO A 38 8.49 7.30 -28.79
C PRO A 38 9.83 6.99 -29.42
N ILE A 39 10.37 5.79 -29.13
CA ILE A 39 11.50 5.25 -29.89
C ILE A 39 10.94 4.80 -31.22
N ASN A 40 11.41 5.45 -32.27
CA ASN A 40 10.92 5.23 -33.60
C ASN A 40 11.62 3.99 -34.21
N PHE A 41 10.83 2.97 -34.58
CA PHE A 41 11.33 1.75 -35.25
C PHE A 41 11.34 1.88 -36.79
N SER A 42 10.90 3.01 -37.35
CA SER A 42 10.85 3.28 -38.79
C SER A 42 11.68 4.51 -39.14
N ASP A 43 12.59 4.40 -40.12
CA ASP A 43 13.47 5.51 -40.53
C ASP A 43 12.70 6.74 -41.08
N SER A 44 11.40 6.61 -41.38
CA SER A 44 10.60 7.68 -41.98
C SER A 44 9.78 8.53 -40.99
N LEU A 45 9.68 8.17 -39.71
CA LEU A 45 8.73 8.80 -38.77
C LEU A 45 9.41 9.82 -37.81
N GLY A 46 9.91 10.92 -38.36
CA GLY A 46 10.43 12.06 -37.58
C GLY A 46 9.32 12.93 -36.96
N THR A 47 9.70 13.79 -36.00
CA THR A 47 8.80 14.85 -35.48
C THR A 47 8.83 16.10 -36.36
N PHE A 48 9.87 16.26 -37.17
CA PHE A 48 10.01 17.33 -38.14
C PHE A 48 10.46 16.77 -39.49
N HIS A 49 9.90 17.31 -40.56
CA HIS A 49 10.23 16.94 -41.93
C HIS A 49 10.63 18.16 -42.74
N HIS A 50 11.72 18.03 -43.48
CA HIS A 50 12.08 19.00 -44.51
C HIS A 50 12.61 18.29 -45.74
N ALA A 51 11.89 18.44 -46.86
CA ALA A 51 12.15 17.70 -48.09
C ALA A 51 12.17 16.17 -47.82
N ASN A 52 13.29 15.50 -48.10
CA ASN A 52 13.45 14.05 -47.90
C ASN A 52 14.10 13.69 -46.55
N PHE A 53 14.31 14.67 -45.67
CA PHE A 53 14.94 14.45 -44.37
C PHE A 53 13.90 14.51 -43.26
N SER A 54 13.87 13.46 -42.44
CA SER A 54 13.13 13.41 -41.19
C SER A 54 14.12 13.62 -40.04
N SER A 55 13.73 14.40 -39.05
CA SER A 55 14.51 14.57 -37.82
C SER A 55 13.61 14.58 -36.60
N ARG A 56 14.20 14.31 -35.45
CA ARG A 56 13.51 14.37 -34.16
C ARG A 56 14.02 15.58 -33.40
N ILE A 57 13.20 16.62 -33.35
CA ILE A 57 13.51 17.87 -32.66
C ILE A 57 12.50 18.22 -31.56
N ASP A 58 11.41 17.46 -31.45
CA ASP A 58 10.38 17.60 -30.43
C ASP A 58 10.52 16.48 -29.38
N TYR A 59 10.55 16.88 -28.11
CA TYR A 59 10.86 15.98 -27.00
C TYR A 59 9.83 16.10 -25.88
N VAL A 60 9.45 14.95 -25.31
CA VAL A 60 8.60 14.89 -24.12
C VAL A 60 9.45 14.41 -22.95
N TRP A 61 9.86 15.33 -22.09
CA TRP A 61 10.63 15.03 -20.88
C TRP A 61 9.71 14.94 -19.67
N SER A 62 9.88 13.91 -18.84
CA SER A 62 9.05 13.71 -17.66
C SER A 62 9.80 13.03 -16.52
N CYS A 63 9.23 13.06 -15.32
CA CYS A 63 9.77 12.39 -14.15
C CYS A 63 9.58 10.86 -14.29
N PRO A 64 10.55 10.02 -13.87
CA PRO A 64 10.42 8.56 -13.86
C PRO A 64 9.14 8.06 -13.18
N LEU A 65 8.63 8.79 -12.17
CA LEU A 65 7.40 8.44 -11.46
C LEU A 65 6.16 8.46 -12.35
N LEU A 66 6.15 9.26 -13.43
CA LEU A 66 5.03 9.30 -14.36
C LEU A 66 5.04 8.14 -15.36
N LYS A 67 6.15 7.39 -15.45
CA LYS A 67 6.27 6.21 -16.32
C LYS A 67 5.25 5.13 -15.97
N SER A 68 4.95 4.93 -14.69
CA SER A 68 3.98 3.92 -14.24
C SER A 68 2.54 4.27 -14.61
N PHE A 69 2.27 5.51 -15.04
CA PHE A 69 0.94 5.99 -15.42
C PHE A 69 0.82 6.24 -16.91
N LEU A 70 1.87 5.98 -17.69
CA LEU A 70 1.88 6.19 -19.12
C LEU A 70 1.08 5.08 -19.82
N LEU A 71 0.01 5.46 -20.52
CA LEU A 71 -0.84 4.51 -21.26
C LEU A 71 -0.28 4.23 -22.64
N THR A 72 0.06 5.28 -23.39
CA THR A 72 0.66 5.14 -24.72
C THR A 72 1.33 6.43 -25.16
N LEU A 73 2.21 6.32 -26.16
CA LEU A 73 2.94 7.41 -26.78
C LEU A 73 2.84 7.23 -28.31
N ALA A 74 2.52 8.29 -29.04
CA ALA A 74 2.43 8.22 -30.49
C ALA A 74 2.99 9.49 -31.14
N ILE A 75 3.67 9.32 -32.28
CA ILE A 75 3.93 10.39 -33.24
C ILE A 75 2.85 10.24 -34.30
N PHE A 76 1.99 11.25 -34.43
CA PHE A 76 0.93 11.21 -35.43
C PHE A 76 1.49 11.75 -36.75
N ASP A 77 1.39 10.95 -37.81
CA ASP A 77 1.91 11.30 -39.11
C ASP A 77 0.91 12.20 -39.86
N VAL A 78 1.22 13.49 -39.97
CA VAL A 78 0.35 14.49 -40.60
C VAL A 78 0.76 14.75 -42.05
N ARG A 79 1.72 13.99 -42.59
CA ARG A 79 2.23 14.15 -43.97
C ARG A 79 1.13 14.15 -45.04
N ASP A 80 0.07 13.38 -44.83
CA ASP A 80 -1.05 13.28 -45.79
C ASP A 80 -2.07 14.44 -45.68
N LEU A 81 -1.86 15.40 -44.75
CA LEU A 81 -2.82 16.45 -44.44
C LEU A 81 -2.30 17.88 -44.73
N ASP A 82 -1.08 18.05 -45.28
CA ASP A 82 -0.43 19.33 -45.63
C ASP A 82 -0.52 20.42 -44.53
N PHE A 83 -0.65 20.00 -43.27
CA PHE A 83 -1.02 20.89 -42.18
C PHE A 83 0.18 21.61 -41.56
N SER A 84 1.33 20.93 -41.53
CA SER A 84 2.57 21.39 -40.89
C SER A 84 3.74 20.52 -41.32
N ASP A 85 4.94 21.09 -41.28
CA ASP A 85 6.23 20.39 -41.36
C ASP A 85 6.57 19.62 -40.06
N TYR A 86 5.73 19.73 -39.03
CA TYR A 86 5.86 19.02 -37.76
C TYR A 86 4.77 17.95 -37.57
N ASN A 87 5.20 16.76 -37.15
CA ASN A 87 4.34 15.69 -36.67
C ASN A 87 4.12 15.85 -35.15
N PRO A 88 2.87 15.93 -34.66
CA PRO A 88 2.60 16.09 -33.25
C PRO A 88 2.98 14.82 -32.48
N VAL A 89 3.61 15.03 -31.32
CA VAL A 89 3.92 14.00 -30.34
C VAL A 89 2.85 14.01 -29.26
N ILE A 90 2.13 12.90 -29.12
CA ILE A 90 1.02 12.77 -28.18
C ILE A 90 1.37 11.71 -27.14
N THR A 91 1.21 12.08 -25.86
CA THR A 91 1.42 11.18 -24.72
C THR A 91 0.14 11.07 -23.91
N PHE A 92 -0.35 9.85 -23.72
CA PHE A 92 -1.54 9.59 -22.91
C PHE A 92 -1.12 9.05 -21.54
N TYR A 93 -1.63 9.68 -20.50
CA TYR A 93 -1.43 9.25 -19.12
C TYR A 93 -2.77 8.86 -18.49
N ASP A 94 -2.73 7.87 -17.59
CA ASP A 94 -3.84 7.55 -16.71
C ASP A 94 -3.98 8.64 -15.65
N CYS A 95 -5.12 9.35 -15.65
CA CYS A 95 -5.45 10.40 -14.67
C CYS A 95 -5.36 9.96 -13.19
N SER A 96 -5.22 8.66 -12.90
CA SER A 96 -4.95 8.16 -11.56
C SER A 96 -3.66 8.74 -10.94
N PHE A 97 -2.67 9.18 -11.74
CA PHE A 97 -1.45 9.82 -11.21
C PHE A 97 -1.73 11.12 -10.43
N LEU A 98 -2.77 11.86 -10.84
CA LEU A 98 -3.22 13.07 -10.16
C LEU A 98 -3.74 12.77 -8.75
N HIS A 99 -4.21 11.55 -8.52
CA HIS A 99 -4.71 11.08 -7.22
C HIS A 99 -3.61 10.42 -6.39
N PHE A 100 -2.62 9.78 -7.03
CA PHE A 100 -1.50 9.13 -6.36
C PHE A 100 -0.58 10.13 -5.63
N SER A 101 -0.40 11.33 -6.20
CA SER A 101 0.39 12.40 -5.57
C SER A 101 -0.30 13.09 -4.40
N ILE A 102 -1.57 12.76 -4.15
CA ILE A 102 -2.33 13.29 -3.03
C ILE A 102 -2.00 12.41 -1.83
N LYS A 103 -1.00 12.82 -1.04
CA LYS A 103 -0.77 12.29 0.32
C LYS A 103 -2.13 12.04 0.96
N LEU A 104 -2.33 10.89 1.60
CA LEU A 104 -3.57 10.51 2.29
C LEU A 104 -4.19 11.70 3.07
N ALA A 105 -3.34 12.50 3.73
CA ALA A 105 -3.67 13.75 4.41
C ALA A 105 -4.34 14.84 3.53
N ARG A 106 -3.88 15.07 2.30
CA ARG A 106 -4.52 16.00 1.34
C ARG A 106 -5.80 15.41 0.76
N THR A 107 -5.91 14.09 0.60
CA THR A 107 -7.15 13.42 0.15
C THR A 107 -8.22 13.58 1.23
N TYR A 108 -7.82 13.48 2.50
CA TYR A 108 -8.66 13.89 3.63
C TYR A 108 -9.03 15.37 3.54
N GLN A 109 -8.07 16.30 3.37
CA GLN A 109 -8.36 17.75 3.25
C GLN A 109 -9.27 18.13 2.06
N LEU A 110 -9.14 17.45 0.91
CA LEU A 110 -9.99 17.69 -0.26
C LEU A 110 -11.41 17.12 -0.08
N LYS A 111 -11.56 16.01 0.66
CA LYS A 111 -12.89 15.51 1.09
C LYS A 111 -13.63 16.51 2.00
N TRP A 112 -12.94 17.43 2.68
CA TRP A 112 -13.60 18.51 3.44
C TRP A 112 -14.21 19.61 2.55
N ARG A 113 -13.84 19.70 1.26
CA ARG A 113 -14.39 20.73 0.35
C ARG A 113 -15.75 20.35 -0.25
N PHE A 114 -16.07 19.07 -0.32
CA PHE A 114 -17.36 18.57 -0.80
C PHE A 114 -17.84 17.43 0.09
N HIS A 115 -18.90 17.69 0.85
CA HIS A 115 -19.56 16.66 1.63
C HIS A 115 -20.70 16.05 0.80
N ARG A 116 -20.53 14.79 0.36
CA ARG A 116 -21.61 14.05 -0.31
C ARG A 116 -22.50 13.42 0.75
N ILE A 117 -23.72 13.93 0.89
CA ILE A 117 -24.74 13.40 1.80
C ILE A 117 -25.58 12.40 1.02
N PHE A 118 -25.62 11.15 1.47
CA PHE A 118 -26.52 10.15 0.92
C PHE A 118 -27.87 10.25 1.65
N LEU A 119 -28.91 10.64 0.93
CA LEU A 119 -30.29 10.66 1.43
C LEU A 119 -30.87 9.23 1.37
N LEU A 120 -30.37 8.36 2.25
CA LEU A 120 -30.81 6.97 2.30
C LEU A 120 -32.19 6.78 2.95
N ASP A 121 -32.71 7.81 3.63
CA ASP A 121 -34.05 7.82 4.24
C ASP A 121 -35.18 8.02 3.21
N SER A 122 -34.86 8.54 2.02
CA SER A 122 -35.84 8.76 0.94
C SER A 122 -35.88 7.63 -0.09
N ILE A 123 -35.12 6.54 0.13
CA ILE A 123 -35.04 5.42 -0.81
C ILE A 123 -36.26 4.50 -0.61
N THR A 124 -36.95 4.18 -1.70
CA THR A 124 -38.11 3.28 -1.68
C THR A 124 -37.69 1.81 -1.56
N PRO A 125 -38.58 0.91 -1.08
CA PRO A 125 -38.31 -0.53 -1.08
C PRO A 125 -37.90 -1.07 -2.45
N SER A 126 -38.55 -0.62 -3.53
CA SER A 126 -38.21 -1.03 -4.90
C SER A 126 -36.79 -0.63 -5.31
N GLN A 127 -36.32 0.56 -4.90
CA GLN A 127 -34.95 0.99 -5.17
C GLN A 127 -33.92 0.17 -4.39
N TRP A 128 -34.28 -0.32 -3.20
CA TRP A 128 -33.44 -1.26 -2.46
C TRP A 128 -33.39 -2.64 -3.11
N ASP A 129 -34.50 -3.10 -3.67
CA ASP A 129 -34.53 -4.35 -4.45
C ASP A 129 -33.68 -4.23 -5.73
N ASP A 130 -33.76 -3.10 -6.42
CA ASP A 130 -32.91 -2.78 -7.58
C ASP A 130 -31.43 -2.72 -7.19
N PHE A 131 -31.11 -2.08 -6.07
CA PHE A 131 -29.75 -2.04 -5.51
C PHE A 131 -29.22 -3.44 -5.21
N SER A 132 -29.98 -4.24 -4.47
CA SER A 132 -29.64 -5.61 -4.10
C SER A 132 -29.35 -6.45 -5.35
N THR A 133 -30.27 -6.39 -6.33
CA THR A 133 -30.15 -7.11 -7.60
C THR A 133 -28.94 -6.65 -8.41
N HIS A 134 -28.66 -5.34 -8.43
CA HIS A 134 -27.54 -4.78 -9.16
C HIS A 134 -26.19 -5.21 -8.55
N VAL A 135 -26.06 -5.13 -7.22
CA VAL A 135 -24.82 -5.52 -6.53
C VAL A 135 -24.58 -7.02 -6.65
N ASP A 136 -25.61 -7.86 -6.50
CA ASP A 136 -25.48 -9.30 -6.70
C ASP A 136 -25.02 -9.67 -8.12
N LYS A 137 -25.48 -8.94 -9.15
CA LYS A 137 -24.99 -9.10 -10.53
C LYS A 137 -23.52 -8.74 -10.68
N LEU A 138 -23.04 -7.71 -9.98
CA LEU A 138 -21.62 -7.36 -9.96
C LEU A 138 -20.78 -8.42 -9.23
N CYS A 139 -21.37 -9.09 -8.23
CA CYS A 139 -20.78 -10.16 -7.46
C CYS A 139 -21.03 -11.56 -8.07
N ASN A 140 -20.94 -11.70 -9.39
CA ASN A 140 -21.14 -12.98 -10.09
C ASN A 140 -19.93 -13.93 -10.00
N ILE A 141 -19.49 -14.24 -8.78
CA ILE A 141 -18.36 -15.13 -8.49
C ILE A 141 -18.88 -16.27 -7.62
N SER A 142 -18.53 -17.51 -7.99
CA SER A 142 -18.87 -18.68 -7.17
C SER A 142 -18.26 -18.54 -5.76
N PRO A 143 -19.04 -18.74 -4.68
CA PRO A 143 -18.53 -18.73 -3.30
C PRO A 143 -17.33 -19.66 -3.09
N THR A 144 -17.29 -20.82 -3.75
CA THR A 144 -16.16 -21.76 -3.65
C THR A 144 -14.89 -21.23 -4.29
N LEU A 145 -15.01 -20.58 -5.46
CA LEU A 145 -13.90 -19.94 -6.14
C LEU A 145 -13.37 -18.77 -5.30
N PHE A 146 -14.27 -17.93 -4.78
CA PHE A 146 -13.91 -16.81 -3.93
C PHE A 146 -13.21 -17.25 -2.63
N ALA A 147 -13.69 -18.34 -2.02
CA ALA A 147 -13.06 -18.94 -0.84
C ALA A 147 -11.66 -19.52 -1.11
N SER A 148 -11.34 -19.89 -2.36
CA SER A 148 -9.99 -20.37 -2.72
C SER A 148 -8.96 -19.23 -2.85
N TRP A 149 -9.40 -17.99 -2.97
CA TRP A 149 -8.49 -16.85 -3.17
C TRP A 149 -7.75 -16.47 -1.88
N HIS A 150 -6.49 -16.07 -2.03
CA HIS A 150 -5.73 -15.44 -0.96
C HIS A 150 -6.39 -14.11 -0.56
N ILE A 151 -6.32 -13.71 0.71
CA ILE A 151 -7.04 -12.53 1.22
C ILE A 151 -6.64 -11.24 0.50
N ASN A 152 -5.34 -11.08 0.21
CA ASN A 152 -4.83 -9.96 -0.60
C ASN A 152 -5.33 -10.05 -2.05
N ARG A 153 -5.44 -11.26 -2.62
CA ARG A 153 -5.93 -11.44 -3.99
C ARG A 153 -7.41 -11.09 -4.13
N ILE A 154 -8.22 -11.22 -3.07
CA ILE A 154 -9.64 -10.85 -3.09
C ILE A 154 -9.84 -9.35 -3.38
N LEU A 155 -8.98 -8.48 -2.86
CA LEU A 155 -9.03 -7.05 -3.16
C LEU A 155 -8.67 -6.76 -4.63
N TYR A 156 -7.60 -7.39 -5.12
CA TYR A 156 -7.02 -7.06 -6.42
C TYR A 156 -7.60 -7.87 -7.60
N SER A 157 -8.28 -8.99 -7.36
CA SER A 157 -8.83 -9.86 -8.42
C SER A 157 -9.92 -9.20 -9.26
N SER A 158 -10.69 -8.28 -8.69
CA SER A 158 -11.65 -7.44 -9.42
C SER A 158 -10.99 -6.58 -10.51
N ILE A 159 -9.67 -6.41 -10.44
CA ILE A 159 -8.87 -5.63 -11.37
C ILE A 159 -8.24 -6.51 -12.46
N PHE A 160 -8.33 -7.85 -12.39
CA PHE A 160 -7.71 -8.75 -13.36
C PHE A 160 -8.71 -9.58 -14.18
N PRO A 161 -9.53 -8.97 -15.05
CA PRO A 161 -9.93 -9.71 -16.23
C PRO A 161 -8.67 -9.83 -17.08
N THR A 162 -8.20 -11.06 -17.33
CA THR A 162 -7.27 -11.48 -18.40
C THR A 162 -6.41 -10.37 -19.02
N VAL A 163 -5.07 -10.44 -18.87
CA VAL A 163 -4.09 -9.53 -19.51
C VAL A 163 -4.56 -9.17 -20.93
N PRO A 164 -5.00 -7.92 -21.18
CA PRO A 164 -5.59 -7.58 -22.46
C PRO A 164 -4.52 -7.68 -23.54
N VAL A 165 -4.84 -8.38 -24.63
CA VAL A 165 -3.97 -8.45 -25.79
C VAL A 165 -3.99 -7.09 -26.45
N LEU A 166 -2.88 -6.35 -26.36
CA LEU A 166 -2.71 -5.08 -27.05
C LEU A 166 -2.85 -5.27 -28.57
N PRO A 167 -3.62 -4.44 -29.28
CA PRO A 167 -3.65 -4.48 -30.74
C PRO A 167 -2.25 -4.25 -31.30
N LEU A 168 -1.86 -5.09 -32.27
CA LEU A 168 -0.51 -5.09 -32.83
C LEU A 168 -0.17 -3.77 -33.57
N VAL A 169 -1.18 -3.00 -34.00
CA VAL A 169 -1.00 -1.76 -34.77
C VAL A 169 -2.12 -0.76 -34.46
N LEU A 170 -1.75 0.49 -34.12
CA LEU A 170 -2.66 1.62 -33.88
C LEU A 170 -3.33 2.16 -35.17
N SER A 171 -2.89 1.71 -36.34
CA SER A 171 -3.42 2.18 -37.64
C SER A 171 -4.86 1.72 -37.92
N SER A 172 -5.39 0.78 -37.14
CA SER A 172 -6.79 0.31 -37.23
C SER A 172 -7.76 1.10 -36.34
N CYS A 173 -7.26 2.09 -35.58
CA CYS A 173 -8.04 2.88 -34.62
C CYS A 173 -8.61 4.15 -35.26
N TRP A 174 -9.69 4.03 -36.03
CA TRP A 174 -10.56 5.19 -36.34
C TRP A 174 -11.38 5.59 -35.10
N ALA A 175 -12.02 6.76 -35.11
CA ALA A 175 -12.67 7.39 -33.94
C ALA A 175 -13.57 6.44 -33.11
N ASP A 176 -14.28 5.51 -33.76
CA ASP A 176 -15.17 4.55 -33.08
C ASP A 176 -14.40 3.45 -32.31
N ASN A 177 -13.19 3.11 -32.76
CA ASN A 177 -12.30 2.14 -32.11
C ASN A 177 -11.41 2.77 -31.03
N PHE A 178 -11.27 4.10 -31.00
CA PHE A 178 -10.42 4.79 -30.03
C PHE A 178 -10.95 4.67 -28.61
N ASN A 179 -12.26 4.80 -28.41
CA ASN A 179 -12.87 4.66 -27.07
C ASN A 179 -12.70 3.21 -26.55
N ALA A 180 -12.92 2.21 -27.39
CA ALA A 180 -12.71 0.81 -27.03
C ALA A 180 -11.23 0.51 -26.70
N LEU A 181 -10.29 1.06 -27.48
CA LEU A 181 -8.86 0.97 -27.20
C LEU A 181 -8.52 1.66 -25.87
N PHE A 182 -9.02 2.86 -25.64
CA PHE A 182 -8.79 3.63 -24.43
C PHE A 182 -9.30 2.90 -23.19
N ASP A 183 -10.51 2.35 -23.27
CA ASP A 183 -11.10 1.53 -22.20
C ASP A 183 -10.24 0.28 -21.93
N THR A 184 -9.77 -0.39 -22.99
CA THR A 184 -8.90 -1.57 -22.87
C THR A 184 -7.56 -1.22 -22.23
N LEU A 185 -6.92 -0.12 -22.64
CA LEU A 185 -5.64 0.35 -22.08
C LEU A 185 -5.80 0.82 -20.63
N SER A 186 -6.88 1.54 -20.34
CA SER A 186 -7.24 1.99 -19.00
C SER A 186 -7.45 0.80 -18.05
N GLN A 187 -8.17 -0.23 -18.52
CA GLN A 187 -8.37 -1.44 -17.74
C GLN A 187 -7.07 -2.21 -17.54
N SER A 188 -6.25 -2.38 -18.60
CA SER A 188 -4.92 -2.99 -18.53
C SER A 188 -4.00 -2.30 -17.53
N SER A 189 -3.96 -0.96 -17.57
CA SER A 189 -3.16 -0.12 -16.66
C SER A 189 -3.58 -0.33 -15.21
N LYS A 190 -4.89 -0.30 -14.93
CA LYS A 190 -5.44 -0.58 -13.60
C LYS A 190 -5.04 -1.98 -13.14
N SER A 191 -5.17 -3.00 -14.00
CA SER A 191 -4.77 -4.39 -13.72
C SER A 191 -3.29 -4.47 -13.34
N LEU A 192 -2.40 -3.97 -14.19
CA LEU A 192 -0.96 -4.00 -13.97
C LEU A 192 -0.57 -3.26 -12.69
N ARG A 193 -1.24 -2.14 -12.38
CA ARG A 193 -1.04 -1.42 -11.12
C ARG A 193 -1.47 -2.25 -9.92
N GLY A 194 -2.62 -2.92 -9.99
CA GLY A 194 -3.05 -3.88 -8.97
C GLY A 194 -2.02 -5.00 -8.76
N LEU A 195 -1.36 -5.46 -9.84
CA LEU A 195 -0.36 -6.52 -9.78
C LEU A 195 0.89 -6.05 -9.09
N HIS A 196 1.33 -4.85 -9.46
CA HIS A 196 2.49 -4.22 -8.86
C HIS A 196 2.30 -4.05 -7.35
N LEU A 197 1.13 -3.55 -6.91
CA LEU A 197 0.80 -3.40 -5.48
C LEU A 197 0.75 -4.75 -4.76
N LEU A 198 0.20 -5.79 -5.39
CA LEU A 198 0.18 -7.14 -4.82
C LEU A 198 1.59 -7.68 -4.63
N ILE A 199 2.45 -7.58 -5.64
CA ILE A 199 3.84 -8.03 -5.58
C ILE A 199 4.62 -7.22 -4.54
N GLU A 200 4.40 -5.90 -4.47
CA GLU A 200 5.03 -5.05 -3.46
C GLU A 200 4.61 -5.47 -2.05
N LYS A 201 3.33 -5.76 -1.84
CA LYS A 201 2.83 -6.27 -0.56
C LYS A 201 3.43 -7.64 -0.22
N GLU A 202 3.47 -8.58 -1.17
CA GLU A 202 4.10 -9.90 -0.97
C GLU A 202 5.59 -9.77 -0.60
N PHE A 203 6.31 -8.82 -1.23
CA PHE A 203 7.70 -8.52 -0.89
C PHE A 203 7.84 -7.93 0.51
N GLN A 204 6.95 -7.00 0.90
CA GLN A 204 6.93 -6.42 2.25
C GLN A 204 6.62 -7.48 3.31
N ASP A 205 5.60 -8.30 3.11
CA ASP A 205 5.21 -9.38 4.02
C ASP A 205 6.36 -10.38 4.21
N SER A 206 7.02 -10.77 3.11
CA SER A 206 8.22 -11.62 3.13
C SER A 206 9.35 -10.97 3.93
N SER A 207 9.62 -9.68 3.71
CA SER A 207 10.64 -8.93 4.44
C SER A 207 10.33 -8.88 5.93
N ILE A 208 9.10 -8.55 6.32
CA ILE A 208 8.65 -8.52 7.72
C ILE A 208 8.87 -9.89 8.36
N LYS A 209 8.47 -10.97 7.69
CA LYS A 209 8.64 -12.33 8.18
C LYS A 209 10.12 -12.67 8.41
N THR A 210 11.00 -12.35 7.47
CA THR A 210 12.44 -12.59 7.63
C THR A 210 13.04 -11.83 8.84
N PHE A 211 12.57 -10.61 9.11
CA PHE A 211 13.00 -9.85 10.28
C PHE A 211 12.44 -10.41 11.60
N ILE A 212 11.22 -10.94 11.59
CA ILE A 212 10.64 -11.65 12.73
C ILE A 212 11.48 -12.91 13.02
N ASP A 213 11.72 -13.75 12.02
CA ASP A 213 12.50 -14.98 12.17
C ASP A 213 13.93 -14.68 12.67
N SER A 214 14.56 -13.63 12.14
CA SER A 214 15.87 -13.17 12.61
C SER A 214 15.83 -12.69 14.06
N ARG A 215 14.78 -11.96 14.46
CA ARG A 215 14.63 -11.48 15.83
C ARG A 215 14.39 -12.65 16.79
N ASP A 216 13.60 -13.64 16.42
CA ASP A 216 13.35 -14.82 17.23
C ASP A 216 14.63 -15.65 17.39
N SER A 217 15.41 -15.82 16.32
CA SER A 217 16.75 -16.44 16.41
C SER A 217 17.70 -15.66 17.33
N ASN A 218 17.66 -14.33 17.29
CA ASN A 218 18.45 -13.49 18.20
C ASN A 218 18.01 -13.64 19.67
N PHE A 219 16.74 -13.94 19.95
CA PHE A 219 16.30 -14.16 21.33
C PHE A 219 17.07 -15.31 22.00
N ASP A 220 17.33 -16.38 21.25
CA ASP A 220 18.06 -17.55 21.74
C ASP A 220 19.59 -17.40 21.66
N THR A 221 20.10 -16.70 20.64
CA THR A 221 21.54 -16.66 20.33
C THR A 221 22.26 -15.36 20.74
N ASP A 222 21.57 -14.22 20.71
CA ASP A 222 22.11 -12.89 21.03
C ASP A 222 21.02 -11.95 21.57
N ILE A 223 20.76 -12.09 22.88
CA ILE A 223 19.80 -11.27 23.63
C ILE A 223 20.06 -9.77 23.43
N SER A 224 21.32 -9.34 23.27
CA SER A 224 21.63 -7.93 23.06
C SER A 224 21.08 -7.43 21.72
N SER A 225 21.30 -8.18 20.65
CA SER A 225 20.76 -7.86 19.31
C SER A 225 19.24 -7.92 19.28
N PHE A 226 18.64 -8.92 19.96
CA PHE A 226 17.19 -8.99 20.16
C PHE A 226 16.66 -7.71 20.82
N ILE A 227 17.22 -7.30 21.96
CA ILE A 227 16.77 -6.11 22.71
C ILE A 227 16.88 -4.85 21.83
N ASN A 228 17.97 -4.67 21.08
CA ASN A 228 18.12 -3.49 20.22
C ASN A 228 17.07 -3.47 19.10
N SER A 229 16.83 -4.60 18.45
CA SER A 229 15.82 -4.75 17.40
C SER A 229 14.40 -4.55 17.94
N ALA A 230 14.05 -5.25 19.01
CA ALA A 230 12.72 -5.22 19.61
C ALA A 230 12.32 -3.82 20.11
N LEU A 231 13.27 -3.08 20.71
CA LEU A 231 12.99 -1.75 21.24
C LEU A 231 12.97 -0.66 20.15
N SER A 232 13.43 -0.95 18.92
CA SER A 232 13.56 0.04 17.84
C SER A 232 14.26 1.34 18.29
N ARG A 233 15.23 1.21 19.21
CA ARG A 233 15.86 2.35 19.89
C ARG A 233 17.30 2.52 19.44
N SER A 234 17.67 3.76 19.11
CA SER A 234 19.08 4.14 19.03
C SER A 234 19.69 4.13 20.44
N ARG A 235 20.85 3.47 20.60
CA ARG A 235 21.54 3.37 21.89
C ARG A 235 21.92 4.78 22.37
N ARG A 236 21.23 5.29 23.37
CA ARG A 236 21.64 6.49 24.11
C ARG A 236 22.61 6.05 25.20
N ARG A 237 23.88 6.42 25.05
CA ARG A 237 24.91 6.13 26.05
C ARG A 237 24.89 7.22 27.13
N ILE A 238 24.59 6.84 28.36
CA ILE A 238 24.81 7.70 29.52
C ILE A 238 26.26 7.48 29.95
N VAL A 239 27.05 8.54 30.03
CA VAL A 239 28.41 8.51 30.56
C VAL A 239 28.34 8.94 32.02
N LEU A 240 28.64 8.02 32.93
CA LEU A 240 28.75 8.29 34.36
C LEU A 240 30.23 8.53 34.68
N ASP A 241 30.62 9.80 34.79
CA ASP A 241 31.99 10.24 35.09
C ASP A 241 32.21 10.52 36.59
N ARG A 242 31.11 10.65 37.34
CA ARG A 242 31.11 10.99 38.78
C ARG A 242 29.96 10.29 39.51
N VAL A 243 30.27 9.66 40.65
CA VAL A 243 29.25 9.03 41.52
C VAL A 243 29.42 9.54 42.95
N PHE A 244 28.32 10.02 43.54
CA PHE A 244 28.30 10.51 44.91
C PHE A 244 27.76 9.43 45.84
N ILE A 245 28.56 9.01 46.83
CA ILE A 245 28.17 8.01 47.83
C ILE A 245 27.95 8.73 49.18
N ASN A 246 26.73 8.62 49.69
CA ASN A 246 26.39 9.06 51.04
C ASN A 246 26.95 8.07 52.06
N HIS A 247 28.13 8.34 52.63
CA HIS A 247 28.65 7.62 53.79
C HIS A 247 28.20 8.33 55.08
N PRO A 248 27.86 7.61 56.16
CA PRO A 248 27.34 8.20 57.39
C PRO A 248 28.27 9.20 58.09
N THR A 249 29.58 9.14 57.87
CA THR A 249 30.56 10.04 58.51
C THR A 249 31.20 11.07 57.57
N THR A 250 31.36 10.77 56.28
CA THR A 250 31.92 11.72 55.28
C THR A 250 31.44 11.37 53.87
N PRO A 251 30.65 12.20 53.19
CA PRO A 251 30.24 11.94 51.82
C PRO A 251 31.46 11.86 50.89
N ARG A 252 31.46 10.89 49.95
CA ARG A 252 32.58 10.65 49.03
C ARG A 252 32.13 10.81 47.58
N LEU A 253 32.85 11.62 46.82
CA LEU A 253 32.71 11.72 45.37
C LEU A 253 33.73 10.80 44.70
N LEU A 254 33.26 9.84 43.91
CA LEU A 254 34.09 8.94 43.12
C LEU A 254 34.27 9.51 41.72
N THR A 255 35.52 9.63 41.30
CA THR A 255 35.94 10.08 39.96
C THR A 255 36.76 9.02 39.21
N ASN A 256 37.25 7.99 39.92
CA ASN A 256 37.98 6.89 39.30
C ASN A 256 37.00 5.95 38.58
N PRO A 257 37.23 5.61 37.29
CA PRO A 257 36.33 4.76 36.51
C PRO A 257 36.02 3.40 37.13
N LYS A 258 37.00 2.77 37.80
CA LYS A 258 36.81 1.45 38.41
C LYS A 258 35.91 1.55 39.64
N ASP A 259 36.21 2.51 40.52
CA ASP A 259 35.40 2.78 41.72
C ASP A 259 33.96 3.17 41.35
N ILE A 260 33.78 3.95 40.27
CA ILE A 260 32.47 4.32 39.73
C ILE A 260 31.71 3.07 39.27
N SER A 261 32.35 2.19 38.48
CA SER A 261 31.74 0.96 37.99
C SER A 261 31.27 0.07 39.14
N ASP A 262 32.13 -0.16 40.13
CA ASP A 262 31.83 -1.01 41.28
C ASP A 262 30.69 -0.43 42.12
N ALA A 263 30.68 0.90 42.34
CA ALA A 263 29.62 1.58 43.07
C ALA A 263 28.27 1.53 42.34
N VAL A 264 28.26 1.69 41.02
CA VAL A 264 27.05 1.63 40.18
C VAL A 264 26.46 0.22 40.18
N VAL A 265 27.29 -0.80 39.98
CA VAL A 265 26.87 -2.21 40.04
C VAL A 265 26.24 -2.52 41.41
N ASN A 266 26.94 -2.16 42.48
CA ASN A 266 26.44 -2.37 43.84
C ASN A 266 25.12 -1.62 44.12
N HIS A 267 24.99 -0.38 43.64
CA HIS A 267 23.75 0.36 43.77
C HIS A 267 22.60 -0.36 43.04
N PHE A 268 22.72 -0.65 41.75
CA PHE A 268 21.60 -1.24 41.00
C PHE A 268 21.24 -2.67 41.41
N GLN A 269 22.19 -3.45 41.91
CA GLN A 269 21.90 -4.78 42.47
C GLN A 269 21.08 -4.72 43.76
N ASN A 270 21.19 -3.61 44.53
CA ASN A 270 20.60 -3.49 45.86
C ASN A 270 19.53 -2.38 45.98
N ALA A 271 19.40 -1.50 44.98
CA ALA A 271 18.55 -0.31 45.02
C ALA A 271 17.06 -0.68 45.06
N VAL A 272 16.70 -1.77 44.39
CA VAL A 272 15.39 -2.39 44.52
C VAL A 272 15.61 -3.67 45.32
N PRO A 273 14.95 -3.86 46.47
CA PRO A 273 14.92 -5.16 47.09
C PRO A 273 14.33 -6.13 46.07
N ILE A 274 15.14 -7.04 45.51
CA ILE A 274 14.61 -8.19 44.77
C ILE A 274 14.00 -9.12 45.83
N LYS A 275 12.88 -8.67 46.40
CA LYS A 275 12.07 -9.47 47.29
C LYS A 275 11.17 -10.30 46.39
N SER A 276 11.35 -11.60 46.51
CA SER A 276 10.60 -12.69 45.89
C SER A 276 10.80 -12.89 44.38
N ALA A 277 11.12 -14.14 44.04
CA ALA A 277 10.80 -14.71 42.74
C ALA A 277 9.32 -14.44 42.42
N PRO A 278 8.93 -14.38 41.13
CA PRO A 278 7.54 -14.22 40.74
C PRO A 278 6.67 -15.26 41.48
N PRO A 279 5.53 -14.88 42.06
CA PRO A 279 4.63 -15.84 42.68
C PRO A 279 4.24 -16.90 41.65
N SER A 280 4.51 -18.17 41.98
CA SER A 280 4.29 -19.30 41.07
C SER A 280 2.81 -19.65 40.86
N HIS A 281 1.91 -19.08 41.67
CA HIS A 281 0.47 -19.33 41.61
C HIS A 281 -0.32 -18.08 42.00
N ILE A 282 -1.56 -17.98 41.48
CA ILE A 282 -2.52 -16.91 41.80
C ILE A 282 -2.79 -16.79 43.31
N SER A 283 -2.70 -17.90 44.05
CA SER A 283 -2.87 -17.92 45.51
C SER A 283 -1.72 -17.23 46.27
N ALA A 284 -0.56 -17.07 45.64
CA ALA A 284 0.59 -16.34 46.21
C ALA A 284 0.56 -14.84 45.87
N LEU A 285 -0.45 -14.37 45.12
CA LEU A 285 -0.65 -12.95 44.86
C LEU A 285 -1.23 -12.24 46.09
N PRO A 286 -0.88 -10.96 46.32
CA PRO A 286 -1.56 -10.13 47.31
C PRO A 286 -3.08 -10.09 47.08
N ASP A 287 -3.86 -9.97 48.15
CA ASP A 287 -5.33 -10.10 48.12
C ASP A 287 -6.00 -9.26 47.03
N ARG A 288 -5.57 -7.99 46.84
CA ARG A 288 -6.07 -7.12 45.78
C ARG A 288 -6.02 -7.78 44.40
N TRP A 289 -4.88 -8.39 44.07
CA TRP A 289 -4.65 -9.01 42.78
C TRP A 289 -5.28 -10.40 42.70
N ARG A 290 -5.23 -11.17 43.79
CA ARG A 290 -5.93 -12.45 43.86
C ARG A 290 -7.42 -12.27 43.57
N SER A 291 -8.08 -11.31 44.19
CA SER A 291 -9.49 -11.02 43.93
C SER A 291 -9.77 -10.57 42.50
N ALA A 292 -8.87 -9.77 41.89
CA ALA A 292 -9.05 -9.28 40.52
C ALA A 292 -8.87 -10.37 39.44
N TYR A 293 -8.00 -11.35 39.70
CA TYR A 293 -7.70 -12.45 38.77
C TYR A 293 -8.46 -13.74 39.08
N SER A 294 -9.24 -13.79 40.15
CA SER A 294 -10.15 -14.91 40.41
C SER A 294 -11.23 -15.00 39.32
N PRO A 295 -11.61 -16.21 38.89
CA PRO A 295 -12.74 -16.40 37.99
C PRO A 295 -14.02 -15.74 38.54
N ILE A 296 -14.83 -15.20 37.63
CA ILE A 296 -16.13 -14.62 37.99
C ILE A 296 -17.16 -15.74 37.94
N ASP A 297 -17.77 -16.10 39.07
CA ASP A 297 -18.71 -17.23 39.17
C ASP A 297 -19.94 -17.10 38.24
N ALA A 298 -20.31 -15.87 37.88
CA ALA A 298 -21.42 -15.59 36.96
C ALA A 298 -21.09 -15.89 35.48
N VAL A 299 -19.83 -16.15 35.15
CA VAL A 299 -19.34 -16.38 33.79
C VAL A 299 -18.99 -17.86 33.67
N SER A 300 -19.64 -18.56 32.73
CA SER A 300 -19.33 -19.97 32.47
C SER A 300 -17.87 -20.12 32.02
N PHE A 301 -17.22 -21.23 32.36
CA PHE A 301 -15.88 -21.53 31.86
C PHE A 301 -15.86 -21.66 30.33
N ASP A 302 -16.98 -22.11 29.76
CA ASP A 302 -17.13 -22.44 28.34
C ASP A 302 -17.38 -21.20 27.45
N ILE A 303 -17.42 -19.97 28.01
CA ILE A 303 -17.73 -18.76 27.22
C ILE A 303 -16.72 -18.49 26.09
N TYR A 304 -15.53 -19.08 26.18
CA TYR A 304 -14.46 -18.90 25.21
C TYR A 304 -14.33 -20.06 24.22
N ASP A 305 -15.06 -21.16 24.40
CA ASP A 305 -14.93 -22.36 23.56
C ASP A 305 -15.21 -22.07 22.08
N SER A 306 -16.14 -21.16 21.81
CA SER A 306 -16.49 -20.72 20.46
C SER A 306 -15.83 -19.41 20.03
N LEU A 307 -14.97 -18.80 20.85
CA LEU A 307 -14.39 -17.47 20.58
C LEU A 307 -13.58 -17.44 19.26
N LEU A 308 -12.90 -18.54 18.95
CA LEU A 308 -12.11 -18.70 17.73
C LEU A 308 -12.89 -19.38 16.59
N SER A 309 -14.18 -19.69 16.81
CA SER A 309 -15.01 -20.28 15.77
C SER A 309 -15.37 -19.22 14.71
N SER A 310 -15.51 -19.67 13.47
CA SER A 310 -15.91 -18.77 12.38
C SER A 310 -17.37 -18.36 12.53
N PRO A 311 -17.72 -17.08 12.29
CA PRO A 311 -19.09 -16.60 12.45
C PRO A 311 -20.06 -17.35 11.54
N SER A 312 -21.23 -17.70 12.07
CA SER A 312 -22.27 -18.37 11.29
C SER A 312 -22.99 -17.39 10.35
N LEU A 313 -23.72 -17.90 9.34
CA LEU A 313 -24.51 -17.04 8.47
C LEU A 313 -25.64 -16.35 9.24
N GLU A 314 -26.27 -17.04 10.18
CA GLU A 314 -27.33 -16.49 11.03
C GLU A 314 -26.81 -15.38 11.93
N GLU A 315 -25.67 -15.61 12.59
CA GLU A 315 -25.00 -14.61 13.42
C GLU A 315 -24.61 -13.37 12.60
N TRP A 316 -24.08 -13.58 11.39
CA TRP A 316 -23.77 -12.49 10.47
C TRP A 316 -24.99 -11.65 10.11
N LEU A 317 -26.07 -12.30 9.66
CA LEU A 317 -27.30 -11.60 9.28
C LEU A 317 -27.95 -10.89 10.47
N SER A 318 -27.98 -11.53 11.63
CA SER A 318 -28.45 -10.92 12.88
C SER A 318 -27.62 -9.68 13.23
N THR A 319 -26.29 -9.78 13.16
CA THR A 319 -25.37 -8.68 13.42
C THR A 319 -25.62 -7.51 12.47
N VAL A 320 -25.65 -7.76 11.15
CA VAL A 320 -25.90 -6.72 10.13
C VAL A 320 -27.26 -6.05 10.34
N SER A 321 -28.31 -6.81 10.62
CA SER A 321 -29.66 -6.26 10.85
C SER A 321 -29.71 -5.34 12.08
N SER A 322 -28.97 -5.69 13.15
CA SER A 322 -28.92 -4.94 14.40
C SER A 322 -28.10 -3.63 14.34
N MET A 323 -27.31 -3.42 13.29
CA MET A 323 -26.46 -2.22 13.17
C MET A 323 -27.28 -0.92 13.21
N PRO A 324 -26.80 0.15 13.86
CA PRO A 324 -27.57 1.39 13.99
C PRO A 324 -27.74 2.13 12.66
N ASN A 325 -28.92 2.66 12.39
CA ASN A 325 -29.16 3.52 11.22
C ASN A 325 -28.63 4.94 11.44
N GLY A 326 -28.33 5.68 10.37
CA GLY A 326 -27.96 7.10 10.44
C GLY A 326 -26.52 7.37 10.92
N LYS A 327 -25.66 6.35 10.98
CA LYS A 327 -24.22 6.53 11.23
C LYS A 327 -23.51 7.05 9.99
N ALA A 328 -22.56 7.97 10.20
CA ALA A 328 -21.71 8.47 9.14
C ALA A 328 -20.89 7.32 8.54
N PRO A 329 -20.86 7.16 7.20
CA PRO A 329 -20.02 6.16 6.59
C PRO A 329 -18.53 6.51 6.83
N GLY A 330 -17.72 5.47 7.04
CA GLY A 330 -16.27 5.61 7.14
C GLY A 330 -15.62 5.96 5.78
N PRO A 331 -14.28 5.85 5.68
CA PRO A 331 -13.55 6.18 4.45
C PRO A 331 -14.01 5.44 3.19
N SER A 332 -14.60 4.25 3.36
CA SER A 332 -15.19 3.40 2.30
C SER A 332 -16.48 3.96 1.71
N ILE A 333 -17.14 4.92 2.39
CA ILE A 333 -18.44 5.50 1.99
C ILE A 333 -19.61 4.49 2.08
N ILE A 334 -19.35 3.24 2.50
CA ILE A 334 -20.37 2.20 2.70
C ILE A 334 -21.08 2.44 4.04
N THR A 335 -22.40 2.54 4.00
CA THR A 335 -23.22 2.72 5.22
C THR A 335 -23.80 1.39 5.71
N TYR A 336 -24.16 1.31 7.00
CA TYR A 336 -24.86 0.15 7.54
C TYR A 336 -26.20 -0.12 6.85
N LYS A 337 -26.90 0.93 6.37
CA LYS A 337 -28.12 0.75 5.57
C LYS A 337 -27.84 -0.01 4.27
N MET A 338 -26.75 0.29 3.58
CA MET A 338 -26.36 -0.44 2.37
C MET A 338 -26.06 -1.92 2.68
N LEU A 339 -25.36 -2.20 3.79
CA LEU A 339 -25.08 -3.58 4.21
C LEU A 339 -26.36 -4.37 4.52
N LYS A 340 -27.34 -3.74 5.16
CA LYS A 340 -28.64 -4.36 5.47
C LYS A 340 -29.46 -4.72 4.24
N HIS A 341 -29.27 -4.01 3.13
CA HIS A 341 -29.99 -4.23 1.87
C HIS A 341 -29.15 -4.96 0.82
N LEU A 342 -28.04 -5.61 1.22
CA LEU A 342 -27.27 -6.47 0.32
C LEU A 342 -28.07 -7.71 -0.06
N GLY A 343 -27.94 -8.12 -1.32
CA GLY A 343 -28.49 -9.37 -1.81
C GLY A 343 -27.79 -10.60 -1.24
N PRO A 344 -28.40 -11.79 -1.37
CA PRO A 344 -27.88 -13.03 -0.79
C PRO A 344 -26.52 -13.44 -1.36
N ALA A 345 -26.25 -13.19 -2.65
CA ALA A 345 -24.97 -13.55 -3.24
C ALA A 345 -23.84 -12.70 -2.65
N THR A 346 -24.05 -11.38 -2.59
CA THR A 346 -23.07 -10.44 -2.05
C THR A 346 -22.85 -10.66 -0.55
N ASN A 347 -23.91 -10.90 0.22
CA ASN A 347 -23.80 -11.24 1.64
C ASN A 347 -22.98 -12.50 1.87
N SER A 348 -23.14 -13.52 1.01
CA SER A 348 -22.38 -14.76 1.09
C SER A 348 -20.88 -14.53 0.85
N LEU A 349 -20.52 -13.73 -0.16
CA LEU A 349 -19.12 -13.38 -0.43
C LEU A 349 -18.51 -12.54 0.69
N LEU A 350 -19.27 -11.56 1.22
CA LEU A 350 -18.82 -10.72 2.32
C LEU A 350 -18.56 -11.55 3.59
N LEU A 351 -19.42 -12.52 3.90
CA LEU A 351 -19.19 -13.45 5.00
C LEU A 351 -17.94 -14.31 4.79
N ILE A 352 -17.68 -14.78 3.56
CA ILE A 352 -16.45 -15.53 3.25
C ILE A 352 -15.20 -14.67 3.48
N LEU A 353 -15.24 -13.41 3.05
CA LEU A 353 -14.15 -12.46 3.29
C LEU A 353 -13.91 -12.28 4.80
N ILE A 354 -14.96 -12.06 5.58
CA ILE A 354 -14.86 -11.87 7.03
C ILE A 354 -14.30 -13.11 7.73
N ARG A 355 -14.79 -14.30 7.36
CA ARG A 355 -14.25 -15.57 7.89
C ARG A 355 -12.78 -15.74 7.56
N LYS A 356 -12.34 -15.32 6.38
CA LYS A 356 -10.92 -15.31 6.02
C LYS A 356 -10.14 -14.36 6.90
N CYS A 357 -10.61 -13.12 7.11
CA CYS A 357 -9.94 -12.16 7.99
C CYS A 357 -9.73 -12.73 9.40
N PHE A 358 -10.75 -13.38 9.97
CA PHE A 358 -10.63 -14.03 11.27
C PHE A 358 -9.64 -15.20 11.27
N ALA A 359 -9.72 -16.08 10.25
CA ALA A 359 -8.84 -17.24 10.16
C ALA A 359 -7.37 -16.87 9.93
N SER A 360 -7.09 -15.80 9.18
CA SER A 360 -5.73 -15.33 8.90
C SER A 360 -5.21 -14.30 9.91
N ALA A 361 -6.07 -13.78 10.80
CA ALA A 361 -5.79 -12.61 11.62
C ALA A 361 -5.24 -11.42 10.82
N ASP A 362 -5.69 -11.28 9.56
CA ASP A 362 -5.21 -10.29 8.59
C ASP A 362 -6.40 -9.50 8.05
N ILE A 363 -6.27 -8.18 7.98
CA ILE A 363 -7.28 -7.30 7.40
C ILE A 363 -6.72 -6.74 6.10
N PRO A 364 -7.36 -7.01 4.95
CA PRO A 364 -6.90 -6.48 3.68
C PRO A 364 -6.86 -4.94 3.69
N ASP A 365 -5.66 -4.36 3.59
CA ASP A 365 -5.45 -2.93 3.41
C ASP A 365 -5.89 -2.46 2.01
N LEU A 366 -6.73 -1.42 1.98
CA LEU A 366 -7.30 -0.79 0.77
C LEU A 366 -6.37 0.26 0.14
#